data_AF-A0A2G8SKV4-F1
#
_entry.id   AF-A0A2G8SKV4-F1
#
_cell.length_a   1.000
_cell.length_b   1.000
_cell.length_c   1.000
_cell.angle_alpha   90.00
_cell.angle_beta   90.00
_cell.angle_gamma   90.00
#
_symmetry.space_group_name_H-M   'P 1'
#
loop_
_entity.id
_entity.type
_entity.pdbx_description
1 polymer ?
#
loop_
_entity_poly.entity_id
_entity_poly.type
_entity_poly.pdbx_seq_one_letter_code
_entity_poly.pdbx_strand_id
1 'polypeptide(L)'
;MSLLPIIADSGAPEGSTNYTTIVLIHGYAWSSGVPQDASIRKDFQRSPYPRDYAIAPPYTPEERTELFAAAATAKTEPDAARPKLLAWIREDRAREVYDLLVRIMEEDTIPLSRPEANTGDITVAGSPRLRARPPPAAASPGPDIDSPPTDKQRSEVALFFSGYFKHGDVNDPSTYALTSPLAGAEALPTWRRLTQKEIELMYDPLPGDARGGTDSTLERAGMSAGVYEALREEALRLLDLKSPGARPGSGSAARGWDTVEVLHMWGDHSPAAMLWAV
;
A
#
# COMPACT_ATOMS: atom_id res chain seq x y z
N MET A 1 -4.04 13.99 -16.48
CA MET A 1 -4.51 13.04 -15.45
C MET A 1 -4.82 13.83 -14.18
N SER A 2 -5.78 13.36 -13.37
CA SER A 2 -6.08 13.97 -12.07
C SER A 2 -5.03 13.54 -11.06
N LEU A 3 -4.44 14.49 -10.33
CA LEU A 3 -3.48 14.19 -9.27
C LEU A 3 -4.16 13.52 -8.06
N LEU A 4 -3.44 12.64 -7.37
CA LEU A 4 -3.92 12.05 -6.12
C LEU A 4 -3.99 13.14 -5.03
N PRO A 5 -5.10 13.23 -4.27
CA PRO A 5 -5.21 14.18 -3.17
C PRO A 5 -4.33 13.76 -1.99
N ILE A 6 -3.69 14.72 -1.33
CA ILE A 6 -3.03 14.53 -0.03
C ILE A 6 -4.02 14.89 1.07
N ILE A 7 -4.23 13.99 2.02
CA ILE A 7 -5.33 14.13 3.00
C ILE A 7 -4.83 14.55 4.37
N ALA A 8 -3.65 14.08 4.70
CA ALA A 8 -2.91 14.50 5.87
C ALA A 8 -1.49 14.83 5.40
N ASP A 9 -0.98 15.93 5.91
CA ASP A 9 0.39 16.36 5.78
C ASP A 9 0.82 16.83 7.17
N SER A 10 1.79 16.15 7.78
CA SER A 10 2.27 16.52 9.11
C SER A 10 3.15 17.77 9.11
N GLY A 11 3.64 18.23 7.95
CA GLY A 11 4.64 19.27 7.88
C GLY A 11 6.03 18.79 8.31
N ALA A 12 7.06 19.57 7.97
CA ALA A 12 8.42 19.29 8.39
C ALA A 12 8.49 19.33 9.94
N PRO A 13 9.30 18.47 10.58
CA PRO A 13 9.50 18.56 12.03
C PRO A 13 9.99 19.97 12.42
N GLU A 14 9.39 20.56 13.45
CA GLU A 14 9.66 21.94 13.85
C GLU A 14 11.16 22.15 14.12
N GLY A 15 11.75 23.14 13.45
CA GLY A 15 13.17 23.49 13.58
C GLY A 15 14.14 22.53 12.88
N SER A 16 13.65 21.47 12.22
CA SER A 16 14.49 20.57 11.43
C SER A 16 14.58 21.03 9.97
N THR A 17 15.80 21.07 9.45
CA THR A 17 16.09 21.19 8.01
C THR A 17 16.63 19.89 7.43
N ASN A 18 16.69 18.84 8.25
CA ASN A 18 17.28 17.56 7.92
C ASN A 18 16.37 16.44 8.42
N TYR A 19 15.38 16.10 7.61
CA TYR A 19 14.36 15.10 7.91
C TYR A 19 14.13 14.23 6.66
N THR A 20 13.57 13.06 6.86
CA THR A 20 13.12 12.17 5.77
C THR A 20 11.63 12.33 5.57
N THR A 21 11.21 12.39 4.31
CA THR A 21 9.80 12.45 3.93
C THR A 21 9.27 11.05 3.72
N ILE A 22 8.27 10.65 4.50
CA ILE A 22 7.56 9.40 4.36
C ILE A 22 6.23 9.64 3.65
N VAL A 23 6.05 8.99 2.49
CA VAL A 23 4.78 8.98 1.77
C VAL A 23 4.09 7.64 2.03
N LEU A 24 3.01 7.66 2.81
CA LEU A 24 2.20 6.50 3.17
C LEU A 24 0.99 6.34 2.26
N ILE A 25 1.10 5.48 1.25
CA ILE A 25 0.02 5.24 0.31
C ILE A 25 -0.95 4.23 0.93
N HIS A 26 -2.22 4.62 1.09
CA HIS A 26 -3.30 3.76 1.57
C HIS A 26 -4.09 3.16 0.39
N GLY A 27 -4.70 1.98 0.55
CA GLY A 27 -5.47 1.25 -0.46
C GLY A 27 -5.57 -0.24 -0.12
N TYR A 28 -6.54 -0.97 -0.67
CA TYR A 28 -6.71 -2.39 -0.31
C TYR A 28 -5.54 -3.27 -0.76
N ALA A 29 -4.84 -2.87 -1.84
CA ALA A 29 -3.57 -3.45 -2.28
C ALA A 29 -2.32 -2.76 -1.66
N TRP A 30 -2.51 -1.66 -0.94
CA TRP A 30 -1.48 -0.77 -0.37
C TRP A 30 -1.94 -0.26 1.01
N SER A 31 -2.16 -1.08 2.03
CA SER A 31 -2.88 -0.58 3.23
C SER A 31 -1.93 -0.04 4.30
N SER A 32 -1.51 1.23 4.25
CA SER A 32 -0.93 1.87 5.44
C SER A 32 -2.06 2.34 6.36
N GLY A 33 -2.49 1.54 7.34
CA GLY A 33 -3.42 2.03 8.35
C GLY A 33 -2.91 3.35 8.90
N VAL A 34 -3.71 4.42 8.85
CA VAL A 34 -3.27 5.78 9.20
C VAL A 34 -2.77 5.74 10.65
N PRO A 35 -1.46 5.89 10.92
CA PRO A 35 -1.00 6.07 12.28
C PRO A 35 -1.43 7.49 12.68
N GLN A 36 -2.39 7.60 13.58
CA GLN A 36 -2.67 8.86 14.27
C GLN A 36 -1.71 9.08 15.46
N ASP A 37 -0.76 8.16 15.68
CA ASP A 37 0.16 8.25 16.80
C ASP A 37 1.33 9.20 16.49
N ALA A 38 1.41 10.28 17.27
CA ALA A 38 2.45 11.30 17.20
C ALA A 38 3.87 10.79 17.57
N SER A 39 4.11 9.49 17.71
CA SER A 39 5.44 8.94 18.01
C SER A 39 6.37 8.87 16.80
N ILE A 40 5.85 8.95 15.56
CA ILE A 40 6.65 9.08 14.31
C ILE A 40 7.05 10.57 14.06
N ARG A 41 7.10 11.39 15.12
CA ARG A 41 7.25 12.86 15.08
C ARG A 41 8.54 13.39 14.43
N LYS A 42 9.48 12.52 14.03
CA LYS A 42 10.72 12.93 13.34
C LYS A 42 10.61 12.89 11.82
N ASP A 43 9.55 12.28 11.29
CA ASP A 43 9.39 12.08 9.86
C ASP A 43 8.14 12.78 9.34
N PHE A 44 8.23 13.32 8.13
CA PHE A 44 7.15 14.04 7.47
C PHE A 44 6.21 13.03 6.80
N GLN A 45 4.91 13.05 7.09
CA GLN A 45 3.99 12.04 6.59
C GLN A 45 2.92 12.62 5.64
N ARG A 46 2.79 12.04 4.44
CA ARG A 46 1.66 12.29 3.52
C ARG A 46 0.92 11.01 3.16
N SER A 47 -0.41 11.03 3.15
CA SER A 47 -1.21 9.85 2.75
C SER A 47 -2.16 10.13 1.59
N PRO A 48 -1.88 9.63 0.37
CA PRO A 48 -2.82 9.69 -0.74
C PRO A 48 -3.86 8.57 -0.66
N TYR A 49 -5.08 8.87 -1.12
CA TYR A 49 -6.12 7.85 -1.30
C TYR A 49 -6.23 7.44 -2.77
N PRO A 50 -6.48 6.15 -3.06
CA PRO A 50 -6.80 5.68 -4.38
C PRO A 50 -8.09 6.32 -4.89
N ARG A 51 -8.31 6.25 -6.19
CA ARG A 51 -9.59 6.60 -6.81
C ARG A 51 -10.75 5.79 -6.22
N ASP A 52 -11.97 6.27 -6.44
CA ASP A 52 -13.24 5.74 -5.89
C ASP A 52 -13.50 5.95 -4.39
N TYR A 53 -12.52 6.38 -3.60
CA TYR A 53 -12.79 6.85 -2.24
C TYR A 53 -13.52 8.21 -2.27
N ALA A 54 -14.33 8.50 -1.25
CA ALA A 54 -15.21 9.68 -1.17
C ALA A 54 -14.57 11.05 -1.48
N ILE A 55 -13.26 11.16 -1.31
CA ILE A 55 -12.46 12.38 -1.48
C ILE A 55 -11.55 12.35 -2.72
N ALA A 56 -11.48 11.22 -3.42
CA ALA A 56 -10.70 11.03 -4.62
C ALA A 56 -11.63 11.02 -5.85
N PRO A 57 -11.14 11.42 -7.04
CA PRO A 57 -11.92 11.26 -8.26
C PRO A 57 -12.34 9.79 -8.45
N PRO A 58 -13.62 9.50 -8.73
CA PRO A 58 -14.03 8.14 -9.04
C PRO A 58 -13.45 7.72 -10.40
N TYR A 59 -13.30 6.41 -10.59
CA TYR A 59 -13.08 5.84 -11.92
C TYR A 59 -14.24 6.20 -12.84
N THR A 60 -13.94 6.42 -14.12
CA THR A 60 -14.99 6.57 -15.12
C THR A 60 -15.75 5.25 -15.29
N PRO A 61 -17.01 5.28 -15.77
CA PRO A 61 -17.77 4.06 -16.06
C PRO A 61 -17.02 3.09 -17.00
N GLU A 62 -16.26 3.62 -17.96
CA GLU A 62 -15.44 2.86 -18.90
C GLU A 62 -14.28 2.16 -18.18
N GLU A 63 -13.50 2.90 -17.39
CA GLU A 63 -12.39 2.35 -16.59
C GLU A 63 -12.89 1.23 -15.65
N ARG A 64 -14.05 1.45 -14.99
CA ARG A 64 -14.68 0.44 -14.15
C ARG A 64 -15.07 -0.79 -14.96
N THR A 65 -15.72 -0.60 -16.10
CA THR A 65 -16.17 -1.70 -16.97
C THR A 65 -14.99 -2.56 -17.43
N GLU A 66 -13.89 -1.94 -17.83
CA GLU A 66 -12.66 -2.63 -18.23
C GLU A 66 -12.03 -3.42 -17.07
N LEU A 67 -11.94 -2.81 -15.88
CA LEU A 67 -11.44 -3.48 -14.68
C LEU A 67 -12.30 -4.70 -14.32
N PHE A 68 -13.63 -4.55 -14.29
CA PHE A 68 -14.53 -5.65 -13.99
C PHE A 68 -14.50 -6.76 -15.05
N ALA A 69 -14.35 -6.40 -16.32
CA ALA A 69 -14.18 -7.37 -17.40
C ALA A 69 -12.88 -8.16 -17.23
N ALA A 70 -11.76 -7.48 -16.95
CA ALA A 70 -10.48 -8.12 -16.68
C ALA A 70 -10.55 -9.02 -15.43
N ALA A 71 -11.22 -8.58 -14.37
CA ALA A 71 -11.44 -9.35 -13.17
C ALA A 71 -12.32 -10.59 -13.39
N ALA A 72 -13.35 -10.48 -14.24
CA ALA A 72 -14.16 -11.62 -14.65
C ALA A 72 -13.32 -12.64 -15.43
N THR A 73 -12.50 -12.19 -16.39
CA THR A 73 -11.55 -13.06 -17.10
C THR A 73 -10.55 -13.71 -16.14
N ALA A 74 -10.07 -13.00 -15.11
CA ALA A 74 -9.12 -13.55 -14.15
C ALA A 74 -9.66 -14.74 -13.33
N LYS A 75 -10.98 -14.93 -13.28
CA LYS A 75 -11.62 -16.09 -12.61
C LYS A 75 -11.54 -17.36 -13.44
N THR A 76 -11.57 -17.26 -14.77
CA THR A 76 -11.61 -18.42 -15.69
C THR A 76 -10.29 -18.61 -16.44
N GLU A 77 -9.63 -17.52 -16.79
CA GLU A 77 -8.44 -17.46 -17.65
C GLU A 77 -7.40 -16.49 -17.05
N PRO A 78 -6.79 -16.83 -15.90
CA PRO A 78 -5.89 -15.93 -15.16
C PRO A 78 -4.70 -15.42 -15.99
N ASP A 79 -4.11 -16.28 -16.83
CA ASP A 79 -2.98 -15.87 -17.68
C ASP A 79 -3.39 -14.89 -18.79
N ALA A 80 -4.62 -14.99 -19.31
CA ALA A 80 -5.16 -14.04 -20.29
C ALA A 80 -5.52 -12.69 -19.66
N ALA A 81 -5.94 -12.69 -18.39
CA ALA A 81 -6.24 -11.47 -17.64
C ALA A 81 -4.99 -10.72 -17.17
N ARG A 82 -3.91 -11.43 -16.83
CA ARG A 82 -2.67 -10.88 -16.29
C ARG A 82 -2.14 -9.65 -17.06
N PRO A 83 -1.95 -9.66 -18.39
CA PRO A 83 -1.40 -8.51 -19.10
C PRO A 83 -2.31 -7.27 -19.03
N LYS A 84 -3.64 -7.44 -19.01
CA LYS A 84 -4.59 -6.33 -18.89
C LYS A 84 -4.53 -5.70 -17.51
N LEU A 85 -4.52 -6.54 -16.46
CA LEU A 85 -4.41 -6.07 -15.07
C LEU A 85 -3.05 -5.41 -14.81
N LEU A 86 -1.97 -5.94 -15.39
CA LEU A 86 -0.64 -5.33 -15.31
C LEU A 86 -0.60 -3.97 -15.99
N ALA A 87 -1.17 -3.84 -17.20
CA ALA A 87 -1.26 -2.56 -17.90
C ALA A 87 -2.03 -1.54 -17.04
N TRP A 88 -3.18 -1.93 -16.50
CA TRP A 88 -4.00 -1.06 -15.65
C TRP A 88 -3.25 -0.58 -14.39
N ILE A 89 -2.52 -1.47 -13.71
CA ILE A 89 -1.72 -1.08 -12.53
C ILE A 89 -0.52 -0.19 -12.93
N ARG A 90 0.18 -0.51 -14.01
CA ARG A 90 1.42 0.19 -14.40
C ARG A 90 1.16 1.53 -15.06
N GLU A 91 0.30 1.54 -16.07
CA GLU A 91 0.12 2.69 -16.95
C GLU A 91 -0.71 3.77 -16.26
N ASP A 92 -1.72 3.38 -15.49
CA ASP A 92 -2.60 4.34 -14.86
C ASP A 92 -2.23 4.58 -13.39
N ARG A 93 -2.15 3.53 -12.57
CA ARG A 93 -2.04 3.70 -11.10
C ARG A 93 -0.63 4.04 -10.64
N ALA A 94 0.39 3.33 -11.12
CA ALA A 94 1.77 3.64 -10.78
C ALA A 94 2.16 5.02 -11.31
N ARG A 95 1.56 5.46 -12.42
CA ARG A 95 1.76 6.81 -12.95
C ARG A 95 1.17 7.88 -12.05
N GLU A 96 -0.02 7.68 -11.50
CA GLU A 96 -0.62 8.62 -10.54
C GLU A 96 0.24 8.78 -9.28
N VAL A 97 0.81 7.70 -8.77
CA VAL A 97 1.76 7.74 -7.64
C VAL A 97 3.04 8.47 -8.04
N TYR A 98 3.60 8.18 -9.21
CA TYR A 98 4.79 8.86 -9.71
C TYR A 98 4.57 10.37 -9.87
N ASP A 99 3.47 10.77 -10.50
CA ASP A 99 3.13 12.19 -10.71
C ASP A 99 2.90 12.91 -9.36
N LEU A 100 2.33 12.22 -8.36
CA LEU A 100 2.25 12.72 -6.99
C LEU A 100 3.64 12.94 -6.39
N LEU A 101 4.54 11.96 -6.48
CA LEU A 101 5.89 12.07 -5.91
C LEU A 101 6.68 13.21 -6.56
N VAL A 102 6.60 13.34 -7.89
CA VAL A 102 7.20 14.46 -8.62
C VAL A 102 6.67 15.80 -8.10
N ARG A 103 5.34 15.90 -7.94
CA ARG A 103 4.72 17.11 -7.39
C ARG A 103 5.19 17.43 -5.96
N ILE A 104 5.30 16.42 -5.09
CA ILE A 104 5.84 16.59 -3.73
C ILE A 104 7.27 17.15 -3.80
N MET A 105 8.11 16.62 -4.70
CA MET A 105 9.48 17.10 -4.89
C MET A 105 9.56 18.53 -5.46
N GLU A 106 8.59 18.94 -6.28
CA GLU A 106 8.54 20.28 -6.89
C GLU A 106 7.98 21.34 -5.93
N GLU A 107 6.95 20.99 -5.16
CA GLU A 107 6.25 21.91 -4.27
C GLU A 107 6.96 22.08 -2.92
N ASP A 108 7.58 21.01 -2.41
CA ASP A 108 8.21 21.00 -1.10
C ASP A 108 9.74 21.09 -1.20
N THR A 109 10.35 21.81 -0.25
CA THR A 109 11.81 21.79 -0.08
C THR A 109 12.23 20.50 0.64
N ILE A 110 12.12 19.36 -0.05
CA ILE A 110 12.56 18.08 0.47
C ILE A 110 14.09 18.09 0.59
N PRO A 111 14.67 17.81 1.78
CA PRO A 111 16.12 17.74 1.91
C PRO A 111 16.69 16.67 0.99
N LEU A 112 17.77 17.01 0.28
CA LEU A 112 18.49 16.04 -0.56
C LEU A 112 18.96 14.85 0.28
N SER A 113 18.89 13.66 -0.31
CA SER A 113 19.35 12.42 0.30
C SER A 113 20.82 12.55 0.75
N ARG A 114 21.08 12.17 2.02
CA ARG A 114 22.41 12.11 2.64
C ARG A 114 22.58 10.73 3.27
N PRO A 115 22.94 9.70 2.49
CA PRO A 115 23.02 8.32 2.96
C PRO A 115 23.94 8.16 4.18
N GLU A 116 25.06 8.88 4.22
CA GLU A 116 26.01 8.85 5.34
C GLU A 116 25.44 9.35 6.67
N ALA A 117 24.38 10.15 6.62
CA ALA A 117 23.69 10.70 7.79
C ALA A 117 22.35 10.01 8.07
N ASN A 118 21.90 9.10 7.19
CA ASN A 118 20.56 8.50 7.22
C ASN A 118 19.45 9.55 7.31
N THR A 119 19.56 10.61 6.49
CA THR A 119 18.62 11.75 6.49
C THR A 119 18.39 12.28 5.09
N GLY A 120 17.28 13.00 4.90
CA GLY A 120 16.84 13.46 3.60
C GLY A 120 16.07 12.38 2.85
N ASP A 121 15.73 12.68 1.60
CA ASP A 121 15.01 11.80 0.68
C ASP A 121 13.50 11.62 0.94
N ILE A 122 12.86 10.93 -0.01
CA ILE A 122 11.48 10.45 0.07
C ILE A 122 11.50 8.94 0.19
N THR A 123 10.93 8.42 1.26
CA THR A 123 10.63 7.00 1.44
C THR A 123 9.16 6.76 1.13
N VAL A 124 8.87 5.83 0.23
CA VAL A 124 7.50 5.41 -0.04
C VAL A 124 7.23 4.12 0.73
N ALA A 125 6.27 4.17 1.64
CA ALA A 125 5.88 3.01 2.42
C ALA A 125 4.42 2.63 2.16
N GLY A 126 4.19 1.33 2.04
CA GLY A 126 2.88 0.71 1.94
C GLY A 126 2.91 -0.63 2.67
N SER A 127 1.75 -1.16 3.04
CA SER A 127 1.67 -2.53 3.58
C SER A 127 1.47 -3.50 2.43
N PRO A 128 2.46 -4.33 2.08
CA PRO A 128 2.23 -5.37 1.11
C PRO A 128 1.36 -6.47 1.72
N ARG A 129 0.25 -6.82 1.05
CA ARG A 129 -0.32 -8.18 1.16
C ARG A 129 0.51 -9.15 0.33
N LEU A 130 1.81 -9.26 0.62
CA LEU A 130 2.63 -10.35 0.10
C LEU A 130 2.35 -11.54 0.99
N ARG A 131 1.98 -12.68 0.39
CA ARG A 131 1.61 -13.94 1.07
C ARG A 131 2.42 -14.13 2.35
N ALA A 132 1.86 -13.67 3.47
CA ALA A 132 2.13 -14.29 4.74
C ALA A 132 1.76 -15.75 4.51
N ARG A 133 2.66 -16.67 4.86
CA ARG A 133 2.36 -18.10 4.94
C ARG A 133 0.94 -18.21 5.52
N PRO A 134 0.00 -18.93 4.89
CA PRO A 134 -1.35 -19.01 5.40
C PRO A 134 -1.24 -19.34 6.89
N PRO A 135 -1.93 -18.58 7.77
CA PRO A 135 -1.86 -18.86 9.18
C PRO A 135 -2.10 -20.36 9.39
N PRO A 136 -1.43 -21.00 10.37
CA PRO A 136 -1.63 -22.41 10.65
C PRO A 136 -3.14 -22.70 10.68
N ALA A 137 -3.56 -23.88 10.22
CA ALA A 137 -4.94 -24.30 9.90
C ALA A 137 -6.04 -24.02 10.98
N ALA A 138 -5.66 -23.43 12.12
CA ALA A 138 -6.52 -22.90 13.17
C ALA A 138 -7.03 -21.46 12.93
N ALA A 139 -6.53 -20.71 11.93
CA ALA A 139 -7.23 -19.49 11.54
C ALA A 139 -8.57 -19.87 10.92
N SER A 140 -9.66 -19.36 11.50
CA SER A 140 -11.01 -19.52 10.96
C SER A 140 -10.97 -19.38 9.44
N PRO A 141 -11.62 -20.30 8.68
CA PRO A 141 -11.70 -20.15 7.24
C PRO A 141 -12.11 -18.71 6.96
N GLY A 142 -11.32 -18.03 6.13
CA GLY A 142 -11.63 -16.66 5.72
C GLY A 142 -13.10 -16.59 5.31
N PRO A 143 -13.78 -15.44 5.54
CA PRO A 143 -15.18 -15.30 5.17
C PRO A 143 -15.40 -15.87 3.77
N ASP A 144 -16.44 -16.69 3.63
CA ASP A 144 -16.91 -17.12 2.31
C ASP A 144 -17.02 -15.88 1.44
N ILE A 145 -16.27 -15.89 0.34
CA ILE A 145 -15.97 -14.73 -0.49
C ILE A 145 -17.24 -14.13 -1.11
N ASP A 146 -18.26 -14.98 -1.30
CA ASP A 146 -19.56 -14.64 -1.87
C ASP A 146 -20.60 -14.26 -0.80
N SER A 147 -20.26 -14.43 0.48
CA SER A 147 -21.12 -14.07 1.60
C SER A 147 -20.72 -12.72 2.19
N PRO A 148 -21.69 -11.85 2.56
CA PRO A 148 -21.36 -10.61 3.25
C PRO A 148 -20.67 -10.92 4.58
N PRO A 149 -19.62 -10.17 4.98
CA PRO A 149 -18.97 -10.40 6.26
C PRO A 149 -19.96 -10.15 7.39
N THR A 150 -19.88 -10.97 8.43
CA THR A 150 -20.61 -10.77 9.69
C THR A 150 -20.09 -9.53 10.42
N ASP A 151 -20.88 -8.96 11.34
CA ASP A 151 -20.41 -7.85 12.19
C ASP A 151 -19.16 -8.20 12.99
N LYS A 152 -19.07 -9.47 13.43
CA LYS A 152 -17.90 -10.02 14.08
C LYS A 152 -16.68 -9.96 13.16
N GLN A 153 -16.79 -10.45 11.93
CA GLN A 153 -15.71 -10.41 10.96
C GLN A 153 -15.29 -8.98 10.61
N ARG A 154 -16.24 -8.07 10.40
CA ARG A 154 -15.94 -6.64 10.18
C ARG A 154 -15.10 -6.07 11.32
N SER A 155 -15.51 -6.35 12.56
CA SER A 155 -14.82 -5.87 13.76
C SER A 155 -13.45 -6.53 13.93
N GLU A 156 -13.32 -7.84 13.74
CA GLU A 156 -12.06 -8.58 13.87
C GLU A 156 -11.04 -8.18 12.80
N VAL A 157 -11.49 -7.99 11.56
CA VAL A 157 -10.66 -7.50 10.46
C VAL A 157 -10.14 -6.09 10.76
N ALA A 158 -11.00 -5.19 11.23
CA ALA A 158 -10.59 -3.84 11.55
C ALA A 158 -9.64 -3.80 12.77
N LEU A 159 -9.85 -4.67 13.76
CA LEU A 159 -8.92 -4.83 14.89
C LEU A 159 -7.57 -5.39 14.45
N PHE A 160 -7.56 -6.32 13.50
CA PHE A 160 -6.35 -6.89 12.94
C PHE A 160 -5.54 -5.81 12.20
N PHE A 161 -6.17 -5.06 11.29
CA PHE A 161 -5.49 -4.04 10.48
C PHE A 161 -5.11 -2.77 11.23
N SER A 162 -5.63 -2.57 12.44
CA SER A 162 -5.30 -1.41 13.27
C SER A 162 -4.48 -1.75 14.51
N GLY A 163 -4.17 -3.03 14.72
CA GLY A 163 -3.43 -3.51 15.88
C GLY A 163 -1.91 -3.44 15.68
N TYR A 164 -1.17 -3.17 16.74
CA TYR A 164 0.30 -3.26 16.71
C TYR A 164 0.72 -4.70 16.95
N PHE A 165 1.60 -5.24 16.11
CA PHE A 165 2.13 -6.59 16.25
C PHE A 165 3.58 -6.55 16.68
N LYS A 166 3.97 -7.49 17.54
CA LYS A 166 5.38 -7.67 17.89
C LYS A 166 6.12 -8.26 16.71
N HIS A 167 7.12 -7.52 16.23
CA HIS A 167 8.05 -8.02 15.26
C HIS A 167 9.04 -8.92 16.02
N GLY A 168 9.28 -10.12 15.49
CA GLY A 168 10.11 -11.12 16.18
C GLY A 168 11.61 -10.83 16.03
N ASP A 169 12.43 -11.84 15.82
CA ASP A 169 13.81 -11.66 15.36
C ASP A 169 13.81 -11.58 13.83
N VAL A 170 14.41 -10.52 13.26
CA VAL A 170 14.51 -10.32 11.80
C VAL A 170 15.15 -11.52 11.07
N ASN A 171 16.00 -12.29 11.76
CA ASN A 171 16.66 -13.48 11.24
C ASN A 171 15.86 -14.77 11.44
N ASP A 172 14.77 -14.72 12.23
CA ASP A 172 13.86 -15.84 12.48
C ASP A 172 12.39 -15.44 12.33
N PRO A 173 11.85 -15.47 11.09
CA PRO A 173 10.45 -15.16 10.81
C PRO A 173 9.42 -16.02 11.57
N SER A 174 9.82 -17.15 12.16
CA SER A 174 8.92 -17.98 12.95
C SER A 174 8.51 -17.34 14.28
N THR A 175 9.28 -16.35 14.74
CA THR A 175 9.04 -15.62 15.99
C THR A 175 8.04 -14.47 15.85
N TYR A 176 7.53 -14.21 14.64
CA TYR A 176 6.64 -13.08 14.37
C TYR A 176 5.25 -13.32 14.98
N ALA A 177 4.73 -12.35 15.72
CA ALA A 177 3.37 -12.40 16.24
C ALA A 177 2.38 -12.01 15.12
N LEU A 178 1.93 -12.98 14.32
CA LEU A 178 1.12 -12.72 13.13
C LEU A 178 -0.40 -12.67 13.39
N THR A 179 -0.87 -13.11 14.56
CA THR A 179 -2.30 -13.39 14.78
C THR A 179 -2.93 -12.61 15.92
N SER A 180 -2.12 -12.03 16.80
CA SER A 180 -2.61 -11.33 17.99
C SER A 180 -1.87 -10.02 18.14
N PRO A 181 -2.58 -8.89 18.12
CA PRO A 181 -1.95 -7.61 18.42
C PRO A 181 -1.46 -7.61 19.87
N LEU A 182 -0.49 -6.75 20.15
CA LEU A 182 0.03 -6.49 21.48
C LEU A 182 -1.10 -6.19 22.46
N ALA A 183 -1.01 -6.80 23.64
CA ALA A 183 -1.93 -6.52 24.74
C ALA A 183 -1.46 -5.30 25.54
N GLY A 184 -2.39 -4.44 25.94
CA GLY A 184 -2.12 -3.27 26.79
C GLY A 184 -2.83 -2.01 26.30
N ALA A 185 -3.10 -1.06 27.21
CA ALA A 185 -3.79 0.19 26.89
C ALA A 185 -3.03 1.04 25.86
N GLU A 186 -1.69 1.03 25.93
CA GLU A 186 -0.80 1.80 25.06
C GLU A 186 -0.72 1.24 23.63
N ALA A 187 -1.00 -0.06 23.44
CA ALA A 187 -0.96 -0.73 22.14
C ALA A 187 -2.36 -1.16 21.63
N LEU A 188 -3.43 -0.55 22.17
CA LEU A 188 -4.78 -0.82 21.70
C LEU A 188 -4.89 -0.52 20.19
N PRO A 189 -5.49 -1.43 19.40
CA PRO A 189 -5.72 -1.17 17.99
C PRO A 189 -6.41 0.17 17.78
N THR A 190 -5.96 0.96 16.79
CA THR A 190 -6.53 2.29 16.51
C THR A 190 -8.04 2.22 16.39
N TRP A 191 -8.59 1.15 15.79
CA TRP A 191 -10.03 0.93 15.67
C TRP A 191 -10.80 0.99 16.99
N ARG A 192 -10.18 0.60 18.11
CA ARG A 192 -10.81 0.69 19.45
C ARG A 192 -10.80 2.08 20.05
N ARG A 193 -9.98 2.99 19.52
CA ARG A 193 -9.82 4.37 19.99
C ARG A 193 -10.72 5.34 19.21
N LEU A 194 -11.17 4.94 18.02
CA LEU A 194 -12.02 5.78 17.18
C LEU A 194 -13.45 5.82 17.71
N THR A 195 -14.02 7.01 17.67
CA THR A 195 -15.46 7.21 17.78
C THR A 195 -16.19 6.68 16.54
N GLN A 196 -17.48 6.40 16.68
CA GLN A 196 -18.31 5.96 15.54
C GLN A 196 -18.27 6.96 14.37
N LYS A 197 -18.25 8.26 14.66
CA LYS A 197 -18.14 9.33 13.66
C LYS A 197 -16.81 9.30 12.91
N GLU A 198 -15.70 9.04 13.61
CA GLU A 198 -14.39 8.90 12.96
C GLU A 198 -14.29 7.64 12.11
N ILE A 199 -14.91 6.55 12.56
CA ILE A 199 -15.04 5.32 11.75
C ILE A 199 -15.80 5.61 10.46
N GLU A 200 -16.94 6.30 10.53
CA GLU A 200 -17.74 6.69 9.35
C GLU A 200 -16.99 7.62 8.38
N LEU A 201 -16.05 8.42 8.88
CA LEU A 201 -15.21 9.28 8.05
C LEU A 201 -14.06 8.54 7.36
N MET A 202 -13.60 7.43 7.92
CA MET A 202 -12.46 6.67 7.38
C MET A 202 -12.87 5.42 6.61
N TYR A 203 -14.03 4.86 6.91
CA TYR A 203 -14.54 3.66 6.27
C TYR A 203 -15.37 4.05 5.05
N ASP A 204 -14.79 3.87 3.86
CA ASP A 204 -15.52 3.91 2.60
C ASP A 204 -15.94 2.49 2.20
N PRO A 205 -17.22 2.12 2.34
CA PRO A 205 -17.66 0.77 2.04
C PRO A 205 -17.56 0.43 0.55
N LEU A 206 -17.54 1.41 -0.35
CA LEU A 206 -17.70 1.15 -1.78
C LEU A 206 -16.42 0.61 -2.45
N PRO A 207 -15.23 1.24 -2.36
CA PRO A 207 -14.01 0.69 -2.94
C PRO A 207 -13.63 -0.67 -2.34
N GLY A 208 -13.88 -0.84 -1.04
CA GLY A 208 -13.61 -2.07 -0.31
C GLY A 208 -14.72 -3.13 -0.38
N ASP A 209 -15.82 -2.90 -1.09
CA ASP A 209 -16.93 -3.86 -1.14
C ASP A 209 -16.46 -5.14 -1.86
N ALA A 210 -16.46 -6.26 -1.14
CA ALA A 210 -16.13 -7.56 -1.71
C ALA A 210 -17.04 -7.96 -2.89
N ARG A 211 -18.21 -7.32 -3.03
CA ARG A 211 -19.22 -7.59 -4.07
C ARG A 211 -19.05 -6.75 -5.34
N GLY A 212 -18.09 -5.82 -5.39
CA GLY A 212 -17.91 -4.97 -6.56
C GLY A 212 -17.21 -3.64 -6.32
N GLY A 213 -16.49 -3.49 -5.21
CA GLY A 213 -15.57 -2.39 -5.00
C GLY A 213 -14.34 -2.56 -5.88
N THR A 214 -13.86 -1.45 -6.46
CA THR A 214 -12.77 -1.48 -7.44
C THR A 214 -11.45 -1.93 -6.83
N ASP A 215 -11.14 -1.49 -5.61
CA ASP A 215 -9.98 -1.92 -4.84
C ASP A 215 -10.02 -3.42 -4.51
N SER A 216 -11.14 -3.92 -3.97
CA SER A 216 -11.28 -5.36 -3.68
C SER A 216 -11.25 -6.19 -4.97
N THR A 217 -11.80 -5.66 -6.07
CA THR A 217 -11.85 -6.36 -7.36
C THR A 217 -10.47 -6.48 -7.97
N LEU A 218 -9.73 -5.38 -8.02
CA LEU A 218 -8.35 -5.36 -8.49
C LEU A 218 -7.48 -6.28 -7.66
N GLU A 219 -7.60 -6.23 -6.33
CA GLU A 219 -6.80 -7.06 -5.43
C GLU A 219 -7.06 -8.56 -5.66
N ARG A 220 -8.32 -8.96 -5.71
CA ARG A 220 -8.69 -10.37 -5.93
C ARG A 220 -8.26 -10.86 -7.31
N ALA A 221 -8.55 -10.07 -8.35
CA ALA A 221 -8.18 -10.42 -9.72
C ALA A 221 -6.65 -10.44 -9.91
N GLY A 222 -5.94 -9.50 -9.31
CA GLY A 222 -4.49 -9.42 -9.35
C GLY A 222 -3.84 -10.61 -8.64
N MET A 223 -4.37 -11.03 -7.50
CA MET A 223 -3.92 -12.25 -6.82
C MET A 223 -4.17 -13.50 -7.65
N SER A 224 -5.38 -13.69 -8.20
CA SER A 224 -5.71 -14.89 -8.98
C SER A 224 -4.93 -14.97 -10.28
N ALA A 225 -4.66 -13.82 -10.90
CA ALA A 225 -3.89 -13.74 -12.13
C ALA A 225 -2.37 -13.73 -11.91
N GLY A 226 -1.84 -13.74 -10.68
CA GLY A 226 -0.39 -13.69 -10.41
C GLY A 226 0.25 -12.34 -10.72
N VAL A 227 -0.52 -11.27 -10.74
CA VAL A 227 -0.08 -9.90 -11.09
C VAL A 227 0.91 -9.35 -10.05
N TYR A 228 0.64 -9.54 -8.76
CA TYR A 228 1.51 -9.05 -7.68
C TYR A 228 2.85 -9.78 -7.63
N GLU A 229 2.87 -11.06 -7.98
CA GLU A 229 4.12 -11.81 -8.10
C GLU A 229 4.97 -11.26 -9.24
N ALA A 230 4.36 -11.01 -10.41
CA ALA A 230 5.04 -10.39 -11.54
C ALA A 230 5.56 -8.97 -11.21
N LEU A 231 4.73 -8.13 -10.57
CA LEU A 231 5.15 -6.79 -10.14
C LEU A 231 6.31 -6.85 -9.14
N ARG A 232 6.29 -7.79 -8.18
CA ARG A 232 7.39 -7.97 -7.22
C ARG A 232 8.67 -8.41 -7.92
N GLU A 233 8.60 -9.42 -8.78
CA GLU A 233 9.78 -9.88 -9.51
C GLU A 233 10.38 -8.80 -10.40
N GLU A 234 9.54 -7.96 -11.00
CA GLU A 234 9.99 -6.84 -11.83
C GLU A 234 10.50 -5.66 -10.99
N ALA A 235 9.88 -5.35 -9.85
CA ALA A 235 10.37 -4.28 -8.96
C ALA A 235 11.76 -4.61 -8.38
N LEU A 236 12.04 -5.89 -8.14
CA LEU A 236 13.36 -6.36 -7.68
C LEU A 236 14.38 -6.49 -8.82
N ARG A 237 13.94 -6.46 -10.07
CA ARG A 237 14.82 -6.40 -11.23
C ARG A 237 14.94 -4.94 -11.62
N LEU A 238 16.07 -4.30 -11.29
CA LEU A 238 16.53 -3.17 -12.09
C LEU A 238 16.55 -3.69 -13.54
N LEU A 239 15.53 -3.35 -14.33
CA LEU A 239 15.38 -3.88 -15.68
C LEU A 239 16.71 -3.59 -16.37
N ASP A 240 17.43 -4.63 -16.77
CA ASP A 240 18.66 -4.46 -17.52
C ASP A 240 18.24 -3.83 -18.84
N LEU A 241 18.34 -2.49 -18.91
CA LEU A 241 17.89 -1.64 -20.02
C LEU A 241 18.59 -2.00 -21.34
N LYS A 242 19.56 -2.93 -21.28
CA LYS A 242 20.26 -3.51 -22.42
C LYS A 242 19.54 -4.71 -23.05
N SER A 243 18.39 -5.15 -22.52
CA SER A 243 17.66 -6.29 -23.07
C SER A 243 17.20 -6.01 -24.53
N PRO A 244 17.53 -6.89 -25.49
CA PRO A 244 17.16 -6.73 -26.89
C PRO A 244 15.64 -6.88 -27.04
N GLY A 245 14.95 -5.74 -27.09
CA GLY A 245 13.49 -5.66 -27.06
C GLY A 245 12.96 -4.38 -26.37
N ALA A 246 13.84 -3.62 -25.71
CA ALA A 246 13.49 -2.29 -25.18
C ALA A 246 12.93 -1.40 -26.30
N ARG A 247 11.74 -0.82 -26.08
CA ARG A 247 11.04 0.02 -27.05
C ARG A 247 11.99 1.14 -27.54
N PRO A 248 12.27 1.24 -28.85
CA PRO A 248 13.06 2.33 -29.39
C PRO A 248 12.25 3.63 -29.20
N GLY A 249 12.67 4.46 -28.23
CA GLY A 249 11.98 5.72 -27.91
C GLY A 249 11.94 6.09 -26.44
N SER A 250 12.23 5.19 -25.49
CA SER A 250 12.29 5.51 -24.06
C SER A 250 13.61 6.18 -23.62
N GLY A 251 14.24 6.93 -24.54
CA GLY A 251 15.51 7.59 -24.30
C GLY A 251 15.36 8.69 -23.25
N SER A 252 16.09 8.55 -22.15
CA SER A 252 16.47 9.58 -21.17
C SER A 252 15.77 9.60 -19.80
N ALA A 253 14.58 9.01 -19.61
CA ALA A 253 13.90 9.10 -18.29
C ALA A 253 14.24 7.96 -17.31
N ALA A 254 14.87 6.87 -17.78
CA ALA A 254 15.20 5.72 -16.92
C ALA A 254 16.53 5.86 -16.14
N ARG A 255 17.15 7.05 -16.12
CA ARG A 255 18.52 7.30 -15.61
C ARG A 255 18.64 7.52 -14.09
N GLY A 256 17.67 7.10 -13.29
CA GLY A 256 17.72 7.29 -11.83
C GLY A 256 17.22 6.13 -10.99
N TRP A 257 16.53 5.14 -11.57
CA TRP A 257 16.01 4.00 -10.79
C TRP A 257 17.12 3.06 -10.31
N ASP A 258 18.27 3.04 -10.99
CA ASP A 258 19.48 2.35 -10.55
C ASP A 258 20.11 2.97 -9.30
N THR A 259 19.71 4.20 -8.94
CA THR A 259 20.10 4.87 -7.69
C THR A 259 19.06 4.78 -6.58
N VAL A 260 17.88 4.23 -6.85
CA VAL A 260 16.83 4.03 -5.83
C VAL A 260 17.16 2.80 -5.01
N GLU A 261 17.41 3.00 -3.72
CA GLU A 261 17.72 1.93 -2.77
C GLU A 261 16.44 1.38 -2.14
N VAL A 262 16.16 0.08 -2.30
CA VAL A 262 15.06 -0.58 -1.59
C VAL A 262 15.50 -0.86 -0.16
N LEU A 263 14.92 -0.16 0.81
CA LEU A 263 15.22 -0.31 2.23
C LEU A 263 14.22 -1.24 2.93
N HIS A 264 14.72 -2.34 3.50
CA HIS A 264 13.93 -3.14 4.44
C HIS A 264 13.82 -2.40 5.77
N MET A 265 12.70 -1.72 5.99
CA MET A 265 12.40 -1.06 7.25
C MET A 265 11.92 -2.06 8.30
N TRP A 266 12.61 -2.08 9.44
CA TRP A 266 12.28 -2.91 10.60
C TRP A 266 12.00 -2.03 11.82
N GLY A 267 10.97 -2.38 12.60
CA GLY A 267 10.72 -1.80 13.91
C GLY A 267 10.41 -2.91 14.91
N ASP A 268 10.50 -2.64 16.21
CA ASP A 268 10.12 -3.67 17.21
C ASP A 268 8.62 -4.00 17.16
N HIS A 269 7.81 -3.05 16.68
CA HIS A 269 6.37 -3.16 16.57
C HIS A 269 5.85 -2.33 15.39
N SER A 270 4.83 -2.81 14.69
CA SER A 270 4.15 -2.01 13.66
C SER A 270 2.69 -2.43 13.45
N PRO A 271 1.85 -1.59 12.81
CA PRO A 271 0.46 -1.95 12.47
C PRO A 271 0.37 -3.06 11.40
N ALA A 272 1.48 -3.41 10.76
CA ALA A 272 1.59 -4.54 9.84
C ALA A 272 2.49 -5.65 10.42
N ALA A 273 2.22 -6.89 10.04
CA ALA A 273 3.06 -8.04 10.39
C ALA A 273 4.48 -7.97 9.80
N MET A 274 4.65 -7.28 8.66
CA MET A 274 5.93 -6.93 8.04
C MET A 274 5.78 -5.61 7.28
N LEU A 275 6.77 -4.72 7.40
CA LEU A 275 6.87 -3.49 6.62
C LEU A 275 7.96 -3.66 5.56
N TRP A 276 7.72 -3.10 4.39
CA TRP A 276 8.74 -2.91 3.35
C TRP A 276 8.65 -1.45 2.90
N ALA A 277 9.78 -0.84 2.60
CA ALA A 277 9.83 0.49 2.01
C ALA A 277 10.75 0.47 0.79
N VAL A 278 10.49 1.39 -0.13
CA VAL A 278 11.32 1.65 -1.32
C VAL A 278 11.65 3.13 -1.34
#